data_AF-A0A4U7D488-F1
#
_entry.id   AF-A0A4U7D488-F1
#
_cell.length_a   1.000
_cell.length_b   1.000
_cell.length_c   1.000
_cell.angle_alpha   90.00
_cell.angle_beta   90.00
_cell.angle_gamma   90.00
#
_symmetry.space_group_name_H-M   'P 1'
#
loop_
_entity.id
_entity.type
_entity.pdbx_description
1 polymer ?
#
loop_
_entity_poly.entity_id
_entity_poly.type
_entity_poly.pdbx_seq_one_letter_code
_entity_poly.pdbx_strand_id
1 'polypeptide(L)'
;PLSGADAAMLGVDTTTAEIADTGWCREFIDRYESQKSVDVETLLQQTQTANGDYRGTPQESIAALLISLATSNESVALKQDTEYVTDPAAVGRQVRTKGGLTSLQVRFGVEIIDPKTVKEFVTTVLGEEPEGDGPDEWLSELGQWVDENSVTVKRTLKGANREFDVTLDSFEATIEPALGGGKLSTSDLGSEDDLDAVLEEAETFADTRELFGVEEGGKSLWERFSNELDTMTSLYPNASVTTSMRATAESNTVPSVTTVESRLRDAKGHRVDETSAQYRRITGNSTTESAPDAICDDLKVWLRSNEEDVRGTVDAATA
;
A
#
# COMPACT_ATOMS: atom_id res chain seq x y z
N PRO A 1 26.88 9.88 -17.34
CA PRO A 1 26.52 11.29 -17.66
C PRO A 1 26.85 11.61 -19.12
N LEU A 2 25.84 11.94 -19.92
CA LEU A 2 26.00 12.44 -21.28
C LEU A 2 26.67 13.82 -21.25
N SER A 3 27.45 14.16 -22.27
CA SER A 3 27.88 15.55 -22.43
C SER A 3 26.68 16.41 -22.84
N GLY A 4 26.70 17.71 -22.55
CA GLY A 4 25.59 18.60 -22.95
C GLY A 4 25.34 18.64 -24.47
N ALA A 5 26.37 18.37 -25.27
CA ALA A 5 26.22 18.24 -26.72
C ALA A 5 25.56 16.92 -27.13
N ASP A 6 25.90 15.81 -26.47
CA ASP A 6 25.29 14.50 -26.75
C ASP A 6 23.83 14.45 -26.26
N ALA A 7 23.54 15.07 -25.12
CA ALA A 7 22.18 15.17 -24.60
C ALA A 7 21.28 16.01 -25.51
N ALA A 8 21.75 17.17 -25.98
CA ALA A 8 21.00 17.98 -26.94
C ALA A 8 20.78 17.27 -28.29
N MET A 9 21.75 16.45 -28.72
CA MET A 9 21.63 15.65 -29.95
C MET A 9 20.60 14.52 -29.81
N LEU A 10 20.65 13.80 -28.69
CA LEU A 10 19.69 12.75 -28.38
C LEU A 10 18.29 13.30 -28.06
N GLY A 11 18.20 14.59 -27.72
CA GLY A 11 16.96 15.21 -27.26
C GLY A 11 16.64 14.88 -25.81
N VAL A 12 17.65 14.68 -24.96
CA VAL A 12 17.49 14.38 -23.53
C VAL A 12 17.68 15.66 -22.73
N ASP A 13 16.69 16.05 -21.93
CA ASP A 13 16.84 17.11 -20.94
C ASP A 13 17.65 16.56 -19.75
N THR A 14 18.90 17.00 -19.61
CA THR A 14 19.78 16.54 -18.53
C THR A 14 19.34 16.98 -17.13
N THR A 15 18.37 17.90 -17.04
CA THR A 15 17.83 18.47 -15.80
C THR A 15 16.66 17.63 -15.29
N THR A 16 15.73 17.26 -16.18
CA THR A 16 14.55 16.46 -15.84
C THR A 16 14.75 14.96 -16.13
N ALA A 17 15.81 14.60 -16.84
CA ALA A 17 16.09 13.24 -17.34
C ALA A 17 15.03 12.70 -18.33
N GLU A 18 14.27 13.58 -18.97
CA GLU A 18 13.20 13.24 -19.91
C GLU A 18 13.64 13.43 -21.37
N ILE A 19 12.88 12.85 -22.31
CA ILE A 19 13.03 13.12 -23.74
C ILE A 19 12.25 14.39 -24.07
N ALA A 20 12.93 15.37 -24.67
CA ALA A 20 12.33 16.59 -25.19
C ALA A 20 11.59 16.35 -26.52
N ASP A 21 10.68 17.26 -26.88
CA ASP A 21 9.92 17.24 -28.16
C ASP A 21 10.80 17.34 -29.42
N THR A 22 12.12 17.45 -29.28
CA THR A 22 13.08 17.60 -30.37
C THR A 22 14.32 16.77 -30.11
N GLY A 23 14.97 16.28 -31.16
CA GLY A 23 16.18 15.47 -31.06
C GLY A 23 15.95 14.01 -31.50
N TRP A 24 17.02 13.22 -31.47
CA TRP A 24 17.03 11.91 -32.12
C TRP A 24 16.08 10.89 -31.51
N CYS A 25 15.88 10.89 -30.19
CA CYS A 25 14.95 9.94 -29.57
C CYS A 25 13.52 10.17 -30.08
N ARG A 26 13.08 11.43 -30.16
CA ARG A 26 11.76 11.79 -30.70
C ARG A 26 11.60 11.44 -32.18
N GLU A 27 12.59 11.80 -33.00
CA GLU A 27 12.58 11.45 -34.44
C GLU A 27 12.54 9.93 -34.67
N PHE A 28 13.20 9.17 -33.80
CA PHE A 28 13.20 7.71 -33.84
C PHE A 28 11.83 7.14 -33.47
N ILE A 29 11.22 7.63 -32.39
CA ILE A 29 9.87 7.23 -31.96
C ILE A 29 8.86 7.53 -33.08
N ASP A 30 8.79 8.77 -33.56
CA ASP A 30 7.83 9.19 -34.59
C ASP A 30 7.95 8.34 -35.88
N ARG A 31 9.16 7.88 -36.22
CA ARG A 31 9.42 7.07 -37.41
C ARG A 31 8.99 5.60 -37.25
N TYR A 32 9.17 5.04 -36.06
CA TYR A 32 9.13 3.59 -35.85
C TYR A 32 8.00 3.12 -34.94
N GLU A 33 7.35 4.00 -34.19
CA GLU A 33 6.24 3.69 -33.28
C GLU A 33 5.11 2.94 -34.01
N SER A 34 4.76 3.37 -35.22
CA SER A 34 3.74 2.72 -36.06
C SER A 34 4.05 1.25 -36.41
N GLN A 35 5.31 0.83 -36.31
CA GLN A 35 5.77 -0.53 -36.64
C GLN A 35 5.69 -1.49 -35.44
N LYS A 36 5.36 -0.99 -34.23
CA LYS A 36 5.29 -1.71 -32.93
C LYS A 36 6.59 -2.37 -32.45
N SER A 37 7.48 -2.77 -33.34
CA SER A 37 8.78 -3.33 -33.02
C SER A 37 9.80 -3.12 -34.11
N VAL A 38 11.06 -2.89 -33.74
CA VAL A 38 12.17 -2.72 -34.68
C VAL A 38 13.41 -3.46 -34.20
N ASP A 39 13.97 -4.30 -35.07
CA ASP A 39 15.20 -5.04 -34.79
C ASP A 39 16.42 -4.12 -34.86
N VAL A 40 17.26 -4.16 -33.83
CA VAL A 40 18.47 -3.31 -33.76
C VAL A 40 19.47 -3.67 -34.86
N GLU A 41 19.52 -4.93 -35.28
CA GLU A 41 20.32 -5.34 -36.45
C GLU A 41 19.91 -4.59 -37.73
N THR A 42 18.60 -4.42 -37.96
CA THR A 42 18.08 -3.67 -39.11
C THR A 42 18.49 -2.20 -39.05
N LEU A 43 18.45 -1.60 -37.86
CA LEU A 43 18.92 -0.22 -37.63
C LEU A 43 20.42 -0.08 -37.91
N LEU A 44 21.23 -1.03 -37.45
CA LEU A 44 22.68 -1.04 -37.69
C LEU A 44 23.03 -1.18 -39.19
N GLN A 45 22.25 -1.94 -39.96
CA GLN A 45 22.47 -2.09 -41.40
C GLN A 45 22.10 -0.83 -42.19
N GLN A 46 21.00 -0.16 -41.80
CA GLN A 46 20.57 1.10 -42.41
C GLN A 46 21.56 2.25 -42.14
N THR A 47 22.09 2.32 -40.91
CA THR A 47 23.08 3.33 -40.51
C THR A 47 24.46 3.13 -41.15
N GLN A 48 24.82 1.90 -41.55
CA GLN A 48 26.08 1.61 -42.25
C GLN A 48 26.06 1.91 -43.75
N THR A 49 24.88 2.02 -44.38
CA THR A 49 24.73 2.12 -45.84
C THR A 49 24.34 3.51 -46.33
N ALA A 50 23.73 4.34 -45.49
CA ALA A 50 23.59 5.78 -45.74
C ALA A 50 24.89 6.50 -45.35
N ASN A 51 25.25 7.60 -46.01
CA ASN A 51 26.25 8.54 -45.50
C ASN A 51 25.82 8.98 -44.09
N GLY A 52 26.26 8.25 -43.06
CA GLY A 52 25.51 8.10 -41.82
C GLY A 52 25.05 9.41 -41.20
N ASP A 53 23.74 9.53 -41.01
CA ASP A 53 23.10 10.65 -40.29
C ASP A 53 23.52 10.75 -38.81
N TYR A 54 24.36 9.81 -38.35
CA TYR A 54 24.75 9.62 -36.96
C TYR A 54 26.25 9.90 -36.78
N ARG A 55 26.61 10.84 -35.90
CA ARG A 55 28.02 11.11 -35.54
C ARG A 55 28.54 10.06 -34.56
N GLY A 56 29.60 9.34 -34.95
CA GLY A 56 30.20 8.24 -34.17
C GLY A 56 30.37 7.00 -35.04
N THR A 57 30.88 5.89 -34.48
CA THR A 57 30.65 4.60 -35.15
C THR A 57 29.15 4.25 -35.05
N PRO A 58 28.52 3.68 -36.08
CA PRO A 58 27.08 3.35 -36.05
C PRO A 58 26.65 2.57 -34.80
N GLN A 59 27.55 1.78 -34.25
CA GLN A 59 27.36 1.03 -33.01
C GLN A 59 27.24 1.94 -31.76
N GLU A 60 28.11 2.93 -31.62
CA GLU A 60 28.12 3.83 -30.46
C GLU A 60 26.89 4.75 -30.45
N SER A 61 26.49 5.26 -31.62
CA SER A 61 25.32 6.12 -31.74
C SER A 61 24.02 5.37 -31.44
N ILE A 62 23.90 4.13 -31.92
CA ILE A 62 22.73 3.28 -31.63
C ILE A 62 22.74 2.83 -30.16
N ALA A 63 23.90 2.49 -29.59
CA ALA A 63 23.99 2.16 -28.17
C ALA A 63 23.55 3.33 -27.28
N ALA A 64 23.96 4.56 -27.59
CA ALA A 64 23.54 5.74 -26.87
C ALA A 64 22.02 5.98 -26.98
N LEU A 65 21.45 5.84 -28.18
CA LEU A 65 20.00 5.94 -28.41
C LEU A 65 19.22 4.90 -27.59
N LEU A 66 19.63 3.63 -27.62
CA LEU A 66 18.94 2.56 -26.89
C LEU A 66 19.01 2.73 -25.38
N ILE A 67 20.16 3.19 -24.85
CA ILE A 67 20.28 3.52 -23.43
C ILE A 67 19.32 4.66 -23.10
N SER A 68 19.30 5.74 -23.89
CA SER A 68 18.42 6.88 -23.65
C SER A 68 16.94 6.52 -23.69
N LEU A 69 16.51 5.68 -24.65
CA LEU A 69 15.13 5.19 -24.74
C LEU A 69 14.78 4.30 -23.54
N ALA A 70 15.65 3.35 -23.18
CA ALA A 70 15.41 2.44 -22.07
C ALA A 70 15.40 3.12 -20.69
N THR A 71 16.01 4.31 -20.57
CA THR A 71 16.00 5.11 -19.34
C THR A 71 15.02 6.29 -19.41
N SER A 72 14.19 6.36 -20.45
CA SER A 72 13.20 7.43 -20.62
C SER A 72 11.81 7.01 -20.15
N ASN A 73 10.94 7.99 -19.95
CA ASN A 73 9.53 7.80 -19.59
C ASN A 73 8.64 7.51 -20.82
N GLU A 74 9.22 7.22 -21.99
CA GLU A 74 8.47 6.88 -23.20
C GLU A 74 8.05 5.41 -23.18
N SER A 75 6.98 5.06 -23.92
CA SER A 75 6.44 3.69 -23.99
C SER A 75 7.30 2.72 -24.82
N VAL A 76 8.62 2.70 -24.57
CA VAL A 76 9.64 2.06 -25.40
C VAL A 76 10.48 1.06 -24.59
N ALA A 77 10.18 -0.22 -24.73
CA ALA A 77 10.94 -1.29 -24.06
C ALA A 77 11.99 -1.92 -24.99
N LEU A 78 13.09 -2.41 -24.41
CA LEU A 78 14.04 -3.27 -25.11
C LEU A 78 13.70 -4.73 -24.85
N LYS A 79 13.74 -5.56 -25.89
CA LYS A 79 13.52 -7.00 -25.81
C LYS A 79 14.73 -7.75 -26.33
N GLN A 80 15.14 -8.81 -25.64
CA GLN A 80 16.13 -9.77 -26.10
C GLN A 80 15.45 -11.14 -26.17
N ASP A 81 15.47 -11.77 -27.35
CA ASP A 81 14.80 -13.05 -27.60
C ASP A 81 13.30 -13.03 -27.19
N THR A 82 12.98 -13.63 -26.03
CA THR A 82 11.62 -13.70 -25.46
C THR A 82 11.39 -12.76 -24.28
N GLU A 83 12.42 -12.13 -23.72
CA GLU A 83 12.38 -11.39 -22.45
C GLU A 83 12.63 -9.88 -22.65
N TYR A 84 12.00 -9.06 -21.81
CA TYR A 84 12.25 -7.61 -21.78
C TYR A 84 13.50 -7.31 -20.94
N VAL A 85 14.30 -6.36 -21.42
CA VAL A 85 15.50 -5.88 -20.75
C VAL A 85 15.19 -4.53 -20.14
N THR A 86 14.83 -4.53 -18.86
CA THR A 86 14.41 -3.33 -18.10
C THR A 86 15.51 -2.75 -17.21
N ASP A 87 16.47 -3.57 -16.75
CA ASP A 87 17.62 -3.09 -15.95
C ASP A 87 18.58 -2.23 -16.81
N PRO A 88 18.81 -0.94 -16.47
CA PRO A 88 19.75 -0.08 -17.18
C PRO A 88 21.19 -0.62 -17.24
N ALA A 89 21.63 -1.36 -16.21
CA ALA A 89 22.94 -2.00 -16.21
C ALA A 89 22.99 -3.19 -17.18
N ALA A 90 21.90 -3.97 -17.27
CA ALA A 90 21.74 -5.02 -18.28
C ALA A 90 21.72 -4.45 -19.70
N VAL A 91 20.94 -3.39 -19.94
CA VAL A 91 20.93 -2.66 -21.22
C VAL A 91 22.35 -2.21 -21.56
N GLY A 92 23.05 -1.57 -20.62
CA GLY A 92 24.44 -1.14 -20.77
C GLY A 92 25.41 -2.27 -21.10
N ARG A 93 25.23 -3.47 -20.52
CA ARG A 93 26.03 -4.66 -20.85
C ARG A 93 25.77 -5.13 -22.28
N GLN A 94 24.49 -5.19 -22.70
CA GLN A 94 24.11 -5.68 -24.02
C GLN A 94 24.62 -4.79 -25.15
N VAL A 95 24.45 -3.46 -25.01
CA VAL A 95 24.83 -2.52 -26.07
C VAL A 95 26.35 -2.36 -26.26
N ARG A 96 27.17 -2.78 -25.29
CA ARG A 96 28.64 -2.75 -25.38
C ARG A 96 29.22 -3.77 -26.35
N THR A 97 28.51 -4.87 -26.62
CA THR A 97 29.01 -5.93 -27.50
C THR A 97 28.20 -5.96 -28.80
N LYS A 98 28.86 -6.23 -29.93
CA LYS A 98 28.18 -6.30 -31.22
C LYS A 98 27.06 -7.36 -31.23
N GLY A 99 27.32 -8.53 -30.64
CA GLY A 99 26.36 -9.63 -30.56
C GLY A 99 25.17 -9.32 -29.65
N GLY A 100 25.41 -8.74 -28.48
CA GLY A 100 24.35 -8.30 -27.57
C GLY A 100 23.48 -7.21 -28.22
N LEU A 101 24.11 -6.21 -28.84
CA LEU A 101 23.40 -5.14 -29.52
C LEU A 101 22.50 -5.64 -30.66
N THR A 102 22.98 -6.57 -31.51
CA THR A 102 22.17 -7.12 -32.62
C THR A 102 21.04 -8.03 -32.17
N SER A 103 21.12 -8.61 -30.98
CA SER A 103 20.05 -9.44 -30.41
C SER A 103 18.89 -8.65 -29.79
N LEU A 104 19.01 -7.31 -29.72
CA LEU A 104 17.99 -6.45 -29.16
C LEU A 104 16.93 -6.08 -30.20
N GLN A 105 15.72 -5.93 -29.73
CA GLN A 105 14.59 -5.39 -30.45
C GLN A 105 13.95 -4.27 -29.64
N VAL A 106 13.70 -3.13 -30.26
CA VAL A 106 12.95 -2.04 -29.65
C VAL A 106 11.45 -2.32 -29.81
N ARG A 107 10.67 -2.17 -28.74
CA ARG A 107 9.23 -2.38 -28.68
C ARG A 107 8.55 -1.07 -28.30
N PHE A 108 7.52 -0.69 -29.04
CA PHE A 108 6.77 0.56 -28.84
C PHE A 108 5.36 0.28 -28.33
N GLY A 109 4.80 1.19 -27.55
CA GLY A 109 3.49 1.06 -26.92
C GLY A 109 3.47 0.05 -25.77
N VAL A 110 4.61 -0.10 -25.08
CA VAL A 110 4.70 -0.82 -23.80
C VAL A 110 4.65 0.26 -22.73
N GLU A 111 3.59 0.31 -21.94
CA GLU A 111 3.56 1.18 -20.75
C GLU A 111 4.69 0.73 -19.81
N ILE A 112 5.68 1.61 -19.64
CA ILE A 112 6.79 1.37 -18.72
C ILE A 112 6.32 1.89 -17.38
N ILE A 113 5.93 0.97 -16.51
CA ILE A 113 5.59 1.28 -15.13
C ILE A 113 6.88 1.70 -14.40
N ASP A 114 6.88 2.87 -13.74
CA ASP A 114 8.04 3.32 -12.96
C ASP A 114 8.37 2.29 -11.86
N PRO A 115 9.57 1.68 -11.86
CA PRO A 115 10.00 0.76 -10.82
C PRO A 115 9.88 1.34 -9.41
N LYS A 116 10.02 2.65 -9.22
CA LYS A 116 9.87 3.26 -7.89
C LYS A 116 8.45 3.13 -7.37
N THR A 117 7.45 3.39 -8.21
CA THR A 117 6.04 3.26 -7.85
C THR A 117 5.69 1.80 -7.55
N VAL A 118 6.23 0.85 -8.31
CA VAL A 118 6.09 -0.59 -8.00
C VAL A 118 6.70 -0.92 -6.64
N LYS A 119 7.90 -0.41 -6.37
CA LYS A 119 8.58 -0.66 -5.08
C LYS A 119 7.81 -0.05 -3.92
N GLU A 120 7.28 1.15 -4.08
CA GLU A 120 6.43 1.82 -3.09
C GLU A 120 5.17 1.01 -2.82
N PHE A 121 4.45 0.59 -3.86
CA PHE A 121 3.31 -0.30 -3.76
C PHE A 121 3.62 -1.58 -2.97
N VAL A 122 4.68 -2.30 -3.36
CA VAL A 122 5.09 -3.53 -2.65
C VAL A 122 5.45 -3.25 -1.20
N THR A 123 6.19 -2.18 -0.93
CA THR A 123 6.61 -1.77 0.42
C THR A 123 5.40 -1.44 1.30
N THR A 124 4.41 -0.72 0.77
CA THR A 124 3.18 -0.37 1.48
C THR A 124 2.41 -1.61 1.91
N VAL A 125 2.29 -2.61 1.04
CA VAL A 125 1.55 -3.85 1.35
C VAL A 125 2.33 -4.74 2.31
N LEU A 126 3.64 -4.91 2.12
CA LEU A 126 4.46 -5.72 3.02
C LEU A 126 4.61 -5.06 4.39
N GLY A 127 4.72 -3.73 4.44
CA GLY A 127 5.10 -2.95 5.62
C GLY A 127 6.62 -2.87 5.84
N GLU A 128 7.39 -3.46 4.93
CA GLU A 128 8.85 -3.43 4.88
C GLU A 128 9.36 -3.39 3.44
N GLU A 129 10.59 -2.94 3.25
CA GLU A 129 11.19 -2.82 1.92
C GLU A 129 11.51 -4.21 1.35
N PRO A 130 11.12 -4.51 0.09
CA PRO A 130 11.35 -5.83 -0.50
C PRO A 130 12.84 -6.11 -0.72
N GLU A 131 13.24 -7.37 -0.64
CA GLU A 131 14.64 -7.82 -0.76
C GLU A 131 15.15 -7.88 -2.20
N GLY A 132 14.25 -8.04 -3.17
CA GLY A 132 14.60 -8.20 -4.59
C GLY A 132 15.33 -6.99 -5.20
N ASP A 133 15.92 -7.20 -6.39
CA ASP A 133 16.66 -6.15 -7.11
C ASP A 133 15.82 -5.44 -8.19
N GLY A 134 14.59 -5.89 -8.46
CA GLY A 134 13.72 -5.29 -9.48
C GLY A 134 12.24 -5.66 -9.40
N PRO A 135 11.39 -5.02 -10.24
CA PRO A 135 9.93 -5.09 -10.18
C PRO A 135 9.34 -6.50 -10.14
N ASP A 136 9.80 -7.41 -11.01
CA ASP A 136 9.26 -8.78 -11.04
C ASP A 136 9.66 -9.60 -9.80
N GLU A 137 10.82 -9.31 -9.19
CA GLU A 137 11.25 -9.94 -7.94
C GLU A 137 10.45 -9.40 -6.75
N TRP A 138 10.25 -8.08 -6.68
CA TRP A 138 9.40 -7.45 -5.66
C TRP A 138 7.95 -7.94 -5.72
N LEU A 139 7.39 -8.07 -6.93
CA LEU A 139 6.04 -8.62 -7.12
C LEU A 139 5.97 -10.11 -6.80
N SER A 140 7.02 -10.88 -7.11
CA SER A 140 7.10 -12.28 -6.71
C SER A 140 7.08 -12.44 -5.18
N GLU A 141 7.83 -11.59 -4.47
CA GLU A 141 7.86 -11.52 -3.00
C GLU A 141 6.49 -11.14 -2.43
N LEU A 142 5.87 -10.08 -2.97
CA LEU A 142 4.51 -9.69 -2.63
C LEU A 142 3.52 -10.84 -2.85
N GLY A 143 3.61 -11.52 -3.99
CA GLY A 143 2.73 -12.63 -4.32
C GLY A 143 2.87 -13.80 -3.34
N GLN A 144 4.09 -14.12 -2.93
CA GLN A 144 4.33 -15.13 -1.90
C GLN A 144 3.73 -14.71 -0.55
N TRP A 145 3.96 -13.46 -0.13
CA TRP A 145 3.40 -12.94 1.10
C TRP A 145 1.86 -12.98 1.10
N VAL A 146 1.22 -12.60 -0.03
CA VAL A 146 -0.24 -12.63 -0.19
C VAL A 146 -0.78 -14.06 -0.10
N ASP A 147 -0.12 -15.04 -0.72
CA ASP A 147 -0.54 -16.45 -0.64
C ASP A 147 -0.50 -16.96 0.82
N GLU A 148 0.64 -16.74 1.48
CA GLU A 148 0.87 -17.12 2.88
C GLU A 148 -0.11 -16.43 3.85
N ASN A 149 -0.48 -15.18 3.57
CA ASN A 149 -1.35 -14.35 4.40
C ASN A 149 -2.78 -14.22 3.86
N SER A 150 -3.19 -15.09 2.93
CA SER A 150 -4.46 -14.95 2.17
C SER A 150 -5.71 -14.82 3.04
N VAL A 151 -5.75 -15.49 4.21
CA VAL A 151 -6.86 -15.35 5.17
C VAL A 151 -6.91 -13.96 5.79
N THR A 152 -5.76 -13.40 6.14
CA THR A 152 -5.64 -12.05 6.68
C THR A 152 -6.03 -11.03 5.62
N VAL A 153 -5.48 -11.14 4.40
CA VAL A 153 -5.81 -10.26 3.28
C VAL A 153 -7.31 -10.25 3.00
N LYS A 154 -7.93 -11.43 2.81
CA LYS A 154 -9.37 -11.55 2.56
C LYS A 154 -10.22 -11.04 3.73
N ARG A 155 -9.75 -11.15 4.97
CA ARG A 155 -10.44 -10.59 6.13
C ARG A 155 -10.38 -9.07 6.11
N THR A 156 -9.22 -8.49 5.83
CA THR A 156 -9.02 -7.04 5.74
C THR A 156 -9.88 -6.43 4.64
N LEU A 157 -9.87 -6.98 3.42
CA LEU A 157 -10.71 -6.52 2.30
C LEU A 157 -12.20 -6.53 2.67
N LYS A 158 -12.67 -7.64 3.27
CA LYS A 158 -14.06 -7.74 3.74
C LYS A 158 -14.38 -6.78 4.89
N GLY A 159 -13.41 -6.54 5.77
CA GLY A 159 -13.52 -5.59 6.88
C GLY A 159 -13.69 -4.17 6.38
N ALA A 160 -12.84 -3.74 5.43
CA ALA A 160 -12.91 -2.43 4.78
C ALA A 160 -14.31 -2.15 4.23
N ASN A 161 -14.82 -3.06 3.40
CA ASN A 161 -16.12 -2.91 2.76
C ASN A 161 -17.26 -2.94 3.80
N ARG A 162 -17.27 -3.95 4.68
CA ARG A 162 -18.36 -4.15 5.63
C ARG A 162 -18.48 -3.02 6.66
N GLU A 163 -17.35 -2.55 7.19
CA GLU A 163 -17.34 -1.64 8.33
C GLU A 163 -17.18 -0.18 7.91
N PHE A 164 -16.62 0.10 6.73
CA PHE A 164 -16.34 1.47 6.26
C PHE A 164 -16.95 1.82 4.90
N ASP A 165 -17.63 0.89 4.22
CA ASP A 165 -18.16 1.08 2.85
C ASP A 165 -17.05 1.46 1.85
N VAL A 166 -15.83 0.96 2.08
CA VAL A 166 -14.65 1.18 1.24
C VAL A 166 -14.38 -0.06 0.38
N THR A 167 -14.39 0.11 -0.94
CA THR A 167 -14.02 -0.91 -1.92
C THR A 167 -12.57 -0.74 -2.33
N LEU A 168 -11.83 -1.85 -2.39
CA LEU A 168 -10.41 -1.91 -2.76
C LEU A 168 -10.28 -2.81 -4.00
N ASP A 169 -11.09 -2.52 -5.02
CA ASP A 169 -11.31 -3.39 -6.17
C ASP A 169 -10.07 -3.46 -7.08
N SER A 170 -9.37 -2.34 -7.26
CA SER A 170 -8.16 -2.25 -8.09
C SER A 170 -7.01 -3.02 -7.45
N PHE A 171 -6.84 -2.83 -6.14
CA PHE A 171 -5.89 -3.58 -5.33
C PHE A 171 -6.22 -5.08 -5.31
N GLU A 172 -7.48 -5.46 -5.05
CA GLU A 172 -7.90 -6.87 -5.02
C GLU A 172 -7.67 -7.55 -6.38
N ALA A 173 -7.99 -6.88 -7.49
CA ALA A 173 -7.75 -7.39 -8.84
C ALA A 173 -6.25 -7.61 -9.11
N THR A 174 -5.40 -6.68 -8.65
CA THR A 174 -3.94 -6.77 -8.81
C THR A 174 -3.35 -7.98 -8.10
N ILE A 175 -3.83 -8.27 -6.88
CA ILE A 175 -3.32 -9.40 -6.07
C ILE A 175 -4.10 -10.71 -6.26
N GLU A 176 -5.19 -10.70 -7.05
CA GLU A 176 -6.05 -11.86 -7.29
C GLU A 176 -5.27 -13.11 -7.72
N PRO A 177 -4.28 -13.04 -8.64
CA PRO A 177 -3.49 -14.21 -9.02
C PRO A 177 -2.80 -14.86 -7.81
N ALA A 178 -2.21 -14.06 -6.93
CA ALA A 178 -1.55 -14.55 -5.71
C ALA A 178 -2.55 -15.13 -4.69
N LEU A 179 -3.74 -14.56 -4.56
CA LEU A 179 -4.81 -15.12 -3.73
C LEU A 179 -5.29 -16.51 -4.20
N GLY A 180 -5.00 -16.86 -5.46
CA GLY A 180 -5.20 -18.18 -6.06
C GLY A 180 -3.96 -19.08 -6.09
N GLY A 181 -2.83 -18.67 -5.50
CA GLY A 181 -1.56 -19.40 -5.51
C GLY A 181 -0.74 -19.23 -6.80
N GLY A 182 -1.11 -18.25 -7.65
CA GLY A 182 -0.34 -17.82 -8.81
C GLY A 182 0.80 -16.89 -8.45
N LYS A 183 1.61 -16.51 -9.44
CA LYS A 183 2.68 -15.52 -9.28
C LYS A 183 2.19 -14.16 -9.76
N LEU A 184 2.62 -13.10 -9.10
CA LEU A 184 2.45 -11.74 -9.59
C LEU A 184 3.64 -11.36 -10.48
N SER A 185 3.37 -10.48 -11.42
CA SER A 185 4.29 -9.98 -12.42
C SER A 185 3.90 -8.57 -12.82
N THR A 186 4.81 -7.86 -13.48
CA THR A 186 4.55 -6.49 -13.97
C THR A 186 3.34 -6.39 -14.91
N SER A 187 2.94 -7.48 -15.58
CA SER A 187 1.72 -7.48 -16.41
C SER A 187 0.42 -7.43 -15.63
N ASP A 188 0.45 -7.69 -14.32
CA ASP A 188 -0.73 -7.66 -13.45
C ASP A 188 -1.05 -6.25 -12.92
N LEU A 189 -0.12 -5.30 -13.07
CA LEU A 189 -0.24 -3.94 -12.53
C LEU A 189 -1.04 -2.97 -13.42
N GLY A 190 -1.38 -3.35 -14.65
CA GLY A 190 -2.11 -2.47 -15.58
C GLY A 190 -1.26 -1.32 -16.13
N SER A 191 -1.90 -0.18 -16.37
CA SER A 191 -1.26 1.08 -16.79
C SER A 191 -0.69 1.85 -15.59
N GLU A 192 0.07 2.92 -15.85
CA GLU A 192 0.59 3.79 -14.78
C GLU A 192 -0.55 4.47 -13.99
N ASP A 193 -1.59 4.95 -14.68
CA ASP A 193 -2.79 5.50 -14.04
C ASP A 193 -3.52 4.45 -13.18
N ASP A 194 -3.49 3.17 -13.58
CA ASP A 194 -4.05 2.07 -12.77
C ASP A 194 -3.19 1.83 -11.51
N LEU A 195 -1.87 1.96 -11.62
CA LEU A 195 -0.95 1.75 -10.49
C LEU A 195 -1.11 2.80 -9.39
N ASP A 196 -1.33 4.07 -9.74
CA ASP A 196 -1.60 5.12 -8.75
C ASP A 196 -2.88 4.82 -7.95
N ALA A 197 -3.94 4.39 -8.63
CA ALA A 197 -5.18 3.98 -7.97
C ALA A 197 -4.97 2.73 -7.08
N VAL A 198 -4.20 1.76 -7.56
CA VAL A 198 -3.82 0.56 -6.78
C VAL A 198 -3.01 0.94 -5.55
N LEU A 199 -2.13 1.93 -5.64
CA LEU A 199 -1.32 2.41 -4.53
C LEU A 199 -2.19 3.08 -3.45
N GLU A 200 -3.09 3.99 -3.83
CA GLU A 200 -4.04 4.62 -2.87
C GLU A 200 -4.89 3.58 -2.14
N GLU A 201 -5.37 2.56 -2.87
CA GLU A 201 -6.11 1.44 -2.27
C GLU A 201 -5.22 0.56 -1.39
N ALA A 202 -3.94 0.37 -1.75
CA ALA A 202 -2.97 -0.39 -0.95
C ALA A 202 -2.63 0.30 0.38
N GLU A 203 -2.52 1.63 0.40
CA GLU A 203 -2.38 2.40 1.64
C GLU A 203 -3.60 2.20 2.54
N THR A 204 -4.79 2.30 1.96
CA THR A 204 -6.05 2.07 2.69
C THR A 204 -6.15 0.64 3.21
N PHE A 205 -5.68 -0.34 2.43
CA PHE A 205 -5.56 -1.74 2.86
C PHE A 205 -4.59 -1.86 4.04
N ALA A 206 -3.42 -1.22 3.98
CA ALA A 206 -2.41 -1.28 5.04
C ALA A 206 -2.97 -0.72 6.36
N ASP A 207 -3.61 0.45 6.32
CA ASP A 207 -4.28 1.06 7.48
C ASP A 207 -5.37 0.14 8.05
N THR A 208 -6.19 -0.44 7.16
CA THR A 208 -7.24 -1.38 7.56
C THR A 208 -6.65 -2.64 8.19
N ARG A 209 -5.54 -3.15 7.65
CA ARG A 209 -4.88 -4.35 8.16
C ARG A 209 -4.44 -4.18 9.60
N GLU A 210 -4.02 -2.99 10.02
CA GLU A 210 -3.68 -2.72 11.42
C GLU A 210 -4.90 -2.83 12.35
N LEU A 211 -6.09 -2.44 11.89
CA LEU A 211 -7.32 -2.53 12.68
C LEU A 211 -7.87 -3.96 12.81
N PHE A 212 -7.72 -4.76 11.76
CA PHE A 212 -8.26 -6.13 11.67
C PHE A 212 -7.21 -7.23 11.91
N GLY A 213 -5.94 -6.85 12.09
CA GLY A 213 -4.87 -7.72 12.54
C GLY A 213 -5.21 -8.36 13.89
N VAL A 214 -4.91 -9.65 14.03
CA VAL A 214 -5.17 -10.39 15.28
C VAL A 214 -3.98 -10.19 16.22
N GLU A 215 -4.20 -9.50 17.34
CA GLU A 215 -3.20 -9.33 18.40
C GLU A 215 -3.10 -10.56 19.33
N GLU A 216 -2.05 -10.61 20.16
CA GLU A 216 -1.95 -11.54 21.29
C GLU A 216 -3.18 -11.38 22.21
N GLY A 217 -4.11 -12.33 22.13
CA GLY A 217 -5.41 -12.25 22.80
C GLY A 217 -6.59 -12.63 21.88
N GLY A 218 -6.33 -12.78 20.58
CA GLY A 218 -7.28 -13.39 19.64
C GLY A 218 -8.41 -12.49 19.16
N LYS A 219 -8.40 -11.21 19.54
CA LYS A 219 -9.33 -10.18 19.03
C LYS A 219 -8.56 -9.09 18.32
N SER A 220 -9.11 -8.56 17.23
CA SER A 220 -8.54 -7.39 16.58
C SER A 220 -8.81 -6.09 17.35
N LEU A 221 -8.08 -5.03 17.01
CA LEU A 221 -8.33 -3.70 17.57
C LEU A 221 -9.75 -3.23 17.26
N TRP A 222 -10.24 -3.44 16.05
CA TRP A 222 -11.61 -3.11 15.66
C TRP A 222 -12.64 -3.92 16.46
N GLU A 223 -12.44 -5.23 16.63
CA GLU A 223 -13.34 -6.06 17.43
C GLU A 223 -13.40 -5.60 18.90
N ARG A 224 -12.27 -5.20 19.48
CA ARG A 224 -12.23 -4.60 20.83
C ARG A 224 -13.06 -3.32 20.88
N PHE A 225 -12.89 -2.45 19.88
CA PHE A 225 -13.62 -1.19 19.75
C PHE A 225 -15.14 -1.41 19.64
N SER A 226 -15.59 -2.30 18.75
CA SER A 226 -17.02 -2.59 18.56
C SER A 226 -17.64 -3.17 19.83
N ASN A 227 -16.96 -4.10 20.51
CA ASN A 227 -17.43 -4.66 21.79
C ASN A 227 -17.55 -3.58 22.89
N GLU A 228 -16.60 -2.65 22.95
CA GLU A 228 -16.67 -1.55 23.92
C GLU A 228 -17.75 -0.54 23.56
N LEU A 229 -17.96 -0.25 22.26
CA LEU A 229 -19.05 0.60 21.79
C LEU A 229 -20.42 0.02 22.14
N ASP A 230 -20.61 -1.30 22.01
CA ASP A 230 -21.85 -1.98 22.43
C ASP A 230 -22.08 -1.82 23.94
N THR A 231 -21.01 -2.01 24.73
CA THR A 231 -21.05 -1.81 26.18
C THR A 231 -21.42 -0.37 26.55
N MET A 232 -20.77 0.60 25.92
CA MET A 232 -21.02 2.03 26.13
C MET A 232 -22.42 2.45 25.68
N THR A 233 -22.91 1.88 24.58
CA THR A 233 -24.28 2.12 24.10
C THR A 233 -25.32 1.55 25.04
N SER A 234 -25.08 0.36 25.61
CA SER A 234 -26.01 -0.27 26.54
C SER A 234 -26.06 0.43 27.90
N LEU A 235 -24.91 0.85 28.44
CA LEU A 235 -24.81 1.36 29.80
C LEU A 235 -24.88 2.89 29.87
N TYR A 236 -24.32 3.58 28.87
CA TYR A 236 -24.14 5.03 28.85
C TYR A 236 -24.57 5.63 27.50
N PRO A 237 -25.82 5.40 27.04
CA PRO A 237 -26.24 5.74 25.68
C PRO A 237 -26.12 7.24 25.34
N ASN A 238 -26.21 8.11 26.36
CA ASN A 238 -26.19 9.57 26.23
C ASN A 238 -24.84 10.21 26.62
N ALA A 239 -23.81 9.42 26.94
CA ALA A 239 -22.50 9.97 27.26
C ALA A 239 -21.81 10.51 25.99
N SER A 240 -21.10 11.64 26.14
CA SER A 240 -20.37 12.27 25.04
C SER A 240 -19.31 11.33 24.42
N VAL A 241 -18.69 10.49 25.25
CA VAL A 241 -17.74 9.45 24.82
C VAL A 241 -18.43 8.43 23.92
N THR A 242 -19.62 7.95 24.29
CA THR A 242 -20.40 7.02 23.46
C THR A 242 -20.77 7.63 22.11
N THR A 243 -21.19 8.90 22.09
CA THR A 243 -21.45 9.61 20.83
C THR A 243 -20.19 9.71 19.96
N SER A 244 -19.04 9.97 20.56
CA SER A 244 -17.76 10.05 19.84
C SER A 244 -17.32 8.70 19.27
N MET A 245 -17.57 7.61 20.00
CA MET A 245 -17.34 6.25 19.50
C MET A 245 -18.27 5.91 18.33
N ARG A 246 -19.58 6.22 18.43
CA ARG A 246 -20.52 6.01 17.31
C ARG A 246 -20.09 6.78 16.06
N ALA A 247 -19.70 8.05 16.22
CA ALA A 247 -19.21 8.84 15.09
C ALA A 247 -17.98 8.23 14.41
N THR A 248 -17.10 7.56 15.16
CA THR A 248 -15.98 6.81 14.59
C THR A 248 -16.44 5.54 13.87
N ALA A 249 -17.43 4.82 14.41
CA ALA A 249 -17.98 3.61 13.80
C ALA A 249 -18.84 3.88 12.54
N GLU A 250 -19.52 5.03 12.49
CA GLU A 250 -20.40 5.46 11.39
C GLU A 250 -19.64 6.25 10.31
N SER A 251 -18.31 6.36 10.42
CA SER A 251 -17.49 7.07 9.44
C SER A 251 -17.27 6.21 8.19
N ASN A 252 -17.45 6.80 7.01
CA ASN A 252 -17.17 6.15 5.72
C ASN A 252 -15.67 6.19 5.35
N THR A 253 -14.80 6.22 6.36
CA THR A 253 -13.34 6.32 6.19
C THR A 253 -12.69 5.46 7.24
N VAL A 254 -11.64 4.74 6.87
CA VAL A 254 -10.86 3.91 7.79
C VAL A 254 -10.25 4.82 8.88
N PRO A 255 -10.58 4.61 10.17
CA PRO A 255 -10.01 5.40 11.24
C PRO A 255 -8.60 4.93 11.57
N SER A 256 -7.70 5.86 11.88
CA SER A 256 -6.35 5.49 12.34
C SER A 256 -6.37 4.70 13.65
N VAL A 257 -5.39 3.80 13.82
CA VAL A 257 -5.15 3.04 15.08
C VAL A 257 -5.16 3.96 16.30
N THR A 258 -4.45 5.09 16.23
CA THR A 258 -4.36 6.07 17.33
C THR A 258 -5.75 6.59 17.73
N THR A 259 -6.63 6.84 16.75
CA THR A 259 -8.00 7.30 17.01
C THR A 259 -8.78 6.22 17.75
N VAL A 260 -8.75 4.97 17.26
CA VAL A 260 -9.47 3.84 17.85
C VAL A 260 -8.98 3.56 19.28
N GLU A 261 -7.67 3.56 19.50
CA GLU A 261 -7.08 3.40 20.84
C GLU A 261 -7.47 4.53 21.80
N SER A 262 -7.50 5.78 21.31
CA SER A 262 -7.95 6.92 22.10
C SER A 262 -9.40 6.74 22.55
N ARG A 263 -10.29 6.29 21.65
CA ARG A 263 -11.70 6.04 21.97
C ARG A 263 -11.87 4.93 23.00
N LEU A 264 -11.11 3.84 22.88
CA LEU A 264 -11.08 2.76 23.88
C LEU A 264 -10.63 3.26 25.27
N ARG A 265 -9.60 4.11 25.30
CA ARG A 265 -9.09 4.70 26.55
C ARG A 265 -10.12 5.62 27.21
N ASP A 266 -10.76 6.49 26.42
CA ASP A 266 -11.80 7.41 26.89
C ASP A 266 -13.00 6.65 27.46
N ALA A 267 -13.45 5.60 26.77
CA ALA A 267 -14.55 4.74 27.21
C ALA A 267 -14.25 4.05 28.54
N LYS A 268 -13.07 3.45 28.66
CA LYS A 268 -12.62 2.82 29.90
C LYS A 268 -12.56 3.84 31.04
N GLY A 269 -12.01 5.02 30.80
CA GLY A 269 -11.96 6.11 31.79
C GLY A 269 -13.35 6.51 32.27
N HIS A 270 -14.28 6.76 31.34
CA HIS A 270 -15.65 7.09 31.68
C HIS A 270 -16.34 6.03 32.54
N ARG A 271 -16.17 4.74 32.21
CA ARG A 271 -16.73 3.64 32.99
C ARG A 271 -16.17 3.58 34.41
N VAL A 272 -14.87 3.83 34.57
CA VAL A 272 -14.22 3.89 35.89
C VAL A 272 -14.78 5.05 36.70
N ASP A 273 -14.93 6.24 36.10
CA ASP A 273 -15.48 7.42 36.77
C ASP A 273 -16.93 7.19 37.24
N GLU A 274 -17.79 6.66 36.37
CA GLU A 274 -19.19 6.38 36.69
C GLU A 274 -19.31 5.30 37.77
N THR A 275 -18.56 4.20 37.66
CA THR A 275 -18.59 3.11 38.65
C THR A 275 -18.06 3.59 40.00
N SER A 276 -17.00 4.40 40.02
CA SER A 276 -16.45 5.02 41.24
C SER A 276 -17.41 6.01 41.86
N ALA A 277 -18.15 6.78 41.05
CA ALA A 277 -19.19 7.69 41.54
C ALA A 277 -20.34 6.92 42.21
N GLN A 278 -20.80 5.80 41.61
CA GLN A 278 -21.81 4.95 42.23
C GLN A 278 -21.30 4.29 43.50
N TYR A 279 -20.06 3.78 43.50
CA TYR A 279 -19.43 3.26 44.70
C TYR A 279 -19.47 4.29 45.83
N ARG A 280 -19.01 5.53 45.57
CA ARG A 280 -19.00 6.60 46.56
C ARG A 280 -20.40 6.97 47.03
N ARG A 281 -21.38 6.96 46.15
CA ARG A 281 -22.78 7.23 46.50
C ARG A 281 -23.35 6.19 47.46
N ILE A 282 -22.97 4.91 47.29
CA ILE A 282 -23.47 3.80 48.09
C ILE A 282 -22.72 3.68 49.42
N THR A 283 -21.39 3.76 49.40
CA THR A 283 -20.55 3.48 50.56
C THR A 283 -20.15 4.73 51.36
N GLY A 284 -20.28 5.92 50.75
CA GLY A 284 -19.74 7.18 51.27
C GLY A 284 -18.23 7.34 51.08
N ASN A 285 -17.53 6.31 50.59
CA ASN A 285 -16.06 6.28 50.49
C ASN A 285 -15.56 6.33 49.04
N SER A 286 -14.31 6.73 48.83
CA SER A 286 -13.64 6.59 47.54
C SER A 286 -12.93 5.23 47.45
N THR A 287 -12.97 4.61 46.27
CA THR A 287 -12.16 3.43 45.94
C THR A 287 -10.85 3.83 45.24
N THR A 288 -9.82 3.00 45.32
CA THR A 288 -8.55 3.14 44.58
C THR A 288 -8.49 2.21 43.36
N GLU A 289 -9.53 1.40 43.15
CA GLU A 289 -9.58 0.46 42.03
C GLU A 289 -9.69 1.19 40.68
N SER A 290 -9.01 0.66 39.66
CA SER A 290 -8.85 1.31 38.34
C SER A 290 -9.55 0.57 37.20
N ALA A 291 -10.35 -0.45 37.54
CA ALA A 291 -11.16 -1.21 36.59
C ALA A 291 -12.61 -1.30 37.11
N PRO A 292 -13.63 -1.16 36.23
CA PRO A 292 -15.03 -1.25 36.65
C PRO A 292 -15.36 -2.54 37.41
N ASP A 293 -14.85 -3.69 36.95
CA ASP A 293 -15.10 -4.98 37.59
C ASP A 293 -14.46 -5.07 38.99
N ALA A 294 -13.25 -4.54 39.17
CA ALA A 294 -12.59 -4.48 40.47
C ALA A 294 -13.33 -3.57 41.45
N ILE A 295 -13.83 -2.41 40.98
CA ILE A 295 -14.68 -1.52 41.80
C ILE A 295 -15.98 -2.24 42.21
N CYS A 296 -16.59 -3.00 41.29
CA CYS A 296 -17.79 -3.77 41.59
C CYS A 296 -17.52 -4.90 42.59
N ASP A 297 -16.37 -5.57 42.50
CA ASP A 297 -15.99 -6.61 43.45
C ASP A 297 -15.70 -6.05 44.84
N ASP A 298 -15.02 -4.90 44.93
CA ASP A 298 -14.84 -4.17 46.19
C ASP A 298 -16.20 -3.76 46.79
N LEU A 299 -17.13 -3.26 45.95
CA LEU A 299 -18.49 -2.94 46.39
C LEU A 299 -19.23 -4.16 46.93
N LYS A 300 -19.10 -5.34 46.28
CA LYS A 300 -19.71 -6.59 46.77
C LYS A 300 -19.16 -6.98 48.15
N VAL A 301 -17.85 -6.81 48.37
CA VAL A 301 -17.22 -7.08 49.67
C VAL A 301 -17.74 -6.12 50.74
N TRP A 302 -17.83 -4.83 50.41
CA TRP A 302 -18.39 -3.83 51.31
C TRP A 302 -19.86 -4.13 51.66
N LEU A 303 -20.70 -4.45 50.67
CA LEU A 303 -22.12 -4.78 50.87
C LEU A 303 -22.32 -5.97 51.82
N ARG A 304 -21.51 -7.02 51.70
CA ARG A 304 -21.56 -8.18 52.62
C ARG A 304 -21.19 -7.81 54.05
N SER A 305 -20.30 -6.84 54.22
CA SER A 305 -19.84 -6.40 55.54
C SER A 305 -20.83 -5.44 56.22
N ASN A 306 -21.73 -4.82 55.46
CA ASN A 306 -22.69 -3.81 55.92
C ASN A 306 -24.15 -4.24 55.66
N GLU A 307 -24.41 -5.54 55.58
CA GLU A 307 -25.68 -6.09 55.10
C GLU A 307 -26.89 -5.65 55.93
N GLU A 308 -26.77 -5.64 57.27
CA GLU A 308 -27.86 -5.25 58.17
C GLU A 308 -28.22 -3.76 58.01
N ASP A 309 -27.22 -2.88 57.91
CA ASP A 309 -27.42 -1.44 57.76
C ASP A 309 -28.03 -1.09 56.39
N VAL A 310 -27.56 -1.74 55.33
CA VAL A 310 -28.11 -1.58 53.98
C VAL A 310 -29.57 -2.06 53.93
N ARG A 311 -29.86 -3.23 54.50
CA ARG A 311 -31.23 -3.76 54.56
C ARG A 311 -32.17 -2.81 55.31
N GLY A 312 -31.75 -2.33 56.48
CA GLY A 312 -32.54 -1.35 57.25
C GLY A 312 -32.83 -0.06 56.47
N THR A 313 -31.87 0.42 55.68
CA THR A 313 -32.05 1.62 54.83
C THR A 313 -33.03 1.38 53.68
N VAL A 314 -32.95 0.22 53.02
CA VAL A 314 -33.87 -0.15 51.92
C VAL A 314 -35.30 -0.36 52.42
N ASP A 315 -35.45 -1.05 53.55
CA ASP A 315 -36.76 -1.29 54.17
C ASP A 315 -37.43 0.04 54.58
N ALA A 316 -36.65 0.98 55.13
CA ALA A 316 -37.14 2.32 55.46
C ALA A 316 -37.52 3.17 54.24
N ALA A 317 -36.84 2.98 53.10
CA ALA A 317 -37.12 3.72 51.86
C ALA A 317 -38.31 3.16 51.06
N THR A 318 -38.75 1.94 51.35
CA THR A 318 -39.84 1.24 50.64
C THR A 318 -41.14 1.12 51.45
N ALA A 319 -41.14 1.54 52.71
CA ALA A 319 -42.30 1.63 53.60
C ALA A 319 -43.08 2.95 53.40
#